data_AF-A0AAN8N4X8-F1
#
_entry.id   AF-A0AAN8N4X8-F1
#
_cell.length_a   1.000
_cell.length_b   1.000
_cell.length_c   1.000
_cell.angle_alpha   90.00
_cell.angle_beta   90.00
_cell.angle_gamma   90.00
#
_symmetry.space_group_name_H-M   'P 1'
#
loop_
_entity.id
_entity.type
_entity.pdbx_description
1 polymer ?
#
loop_
_entity_poly.entity_id
_entity_poly.type
_entity_poly.pdbx_seq_one_letter_code
_entity_poly.pdbx_strand_id
1 'polypeptide(L)'
;MSLESGTYTIKCKLHDNPIGRHLVEDRSLNPKPVYALGTEGNEAPQWTVEKCEEGYILSTRGGRAASIDGKLFAILIEEEIDNAEASWVIEAQPHQGENLYTVKTKDQSKGWSQTTEAGNQPDTFIIAIDHLTVRESLPVQYLPKNLFEFVPIVDMQD
;
A
#
# COMPACT_ATOMS: atom_id res chain seq x y z
N MET A 1 -8.35 8.14 -14.83
CA MET A 1 -8.00 6.79 -15.30
C MET A 1 -8.03 5.89 -14.08
N SER A 2 -8.68 4.72 -14.15
CA SER A 2 -8.57 3.70 -13.12
C SER A 2 -7.23 2.99 -13.21
N LEU A 3 -6.67 2.53 -12.09
CA LEU A 3 -5.52 1.63 -12.11
C LEU A 3 -5.96 0.28 -12.68
N GLU A 4 -5.12 -0.33 -13.53
CA GLU A 4 -5.41 -1.63 -14.14
C GLU A 4 -4.78 -2.78 -13.34
N SER A 5 -5.34 -3.99 -13.46
CA SER A 5 -4.76 -5.17 -12.83
C SER A 5 -3.34 -5.44 -13.38
N GLY A 6 -2.45 -5.92 -12.53
CA GLY A 6 -1.07 -6.24 -12.92
C GLY A 6 -0.11 -6.29 -11.74
N THR A 7 1.18 -6.41 -12.05
CA THR A 7 2.25 -6.40 -11.05
C THR A 7 2.88 -5.01 -11.00
N TYR A 8 3.06 -4.48 -9.78
CA TYR A 8 3.55 -3.13 -9.54
C TYR A 8 4.62 -3.12 -8.45
N THR A 9 5.48 -2.11 -8.49
CA THR A 9 6.14 -1.60 -7.28
C THR A 9 5.32 -0.42 -6.74
N ILE A 10 5.21 -0.32 -5.42
CA ILE A 10 4.46 0.76 -4.76
C ILE A 10 5.44 1.57 -3.92
N LYS A 11 5.43 2.90 -4.05
CA LYS A 11 6.26 3.81 -3.23
C LYS A 11 5.42 4.88 -2.58
N CYS A 12 5.71 5.26 -1.34
CA CYS A 12 5.06 6.43 -0.73
C CYS A 12 5.80 7.71 -1.11
N LYS A 13 5.03 8.75 -1.48
CA LYS A 13 5.60 10.01 -1.98
C LYS A 13 6.32 10.84 -0.92
N LEU A 14 6.13 10.56 0.38
CA LEU A 14 6.75 11.32 1.46
C LEU A 14 8.29 11.26 1.42
N HIS A 15 8.84 10.08 1.16
CA HIS A 15 10.28 9.80 1.18
C HIS A 15 10.71 8.84 0.05
N ASP A 16 9.81 8.58 -0.91
CA ASP A 16 9.96 7.60 -1.99
C ASP A 16 10.30 6.18 -1.49
N ASN A 17 9.89 5.86 -0.26
CA ASN A 17 10.09 4.54 0.36
C ASN A 17 9.25 3.48 -0.37
N PRO A 18 9.85 2.34 -0.76
CA PRO A 18 9.08 1.19 -1.22
C PRO A 18 8.14 0.68 -0.13
N ILE A 19 6.90 0.37 -0.49
CA ILE A 19 5.91 -0.21 0.42
C ILE A 19 5.96 -1.72 0.30
N GLY A 20 6.01 -2.43 1.41
CA GLY A 20 5.95 -3.90 1.39
C GLY A 20 6.38 -4.55 2.69
N ARG A 21 6.71 -5.84 2.56
CA ARG A 21 7.15 -6.71 3.64
C ARG A 21 8.67 -6.78 3.70
N HIS A 22 9.19 -7.13 4.87
CA HIS A 22 10.63 -7.34 5.04
C HIS A 22 11.13 -8.53 4.22
N LEU A 23 12.41 -8.49 3.83
CA LEU A 23 13.03 -9.62 3.14
C LEU A 23 13.06 -10.87 4.03
N VAL A 24 13.40 -10.68 5.31
CA VAL A 24 13.49 -11.71 6.33
C VAL A 24 12.41 -11.48 7.36
N GLU A 25 11.56 -12.49 7.55
CA GLU A 25 10.44 -12.51 8.49
C GLU A 25 10.45 -13.84 9.26
N ASP A 26 9.74 -13.90 10.37
CA ASP A 26 9.50 -15.16 11.06
C ASP A 26 8.65 -16.11 10.19
N ARG A 27 8.77 -17.42 10.44
CA ARG A 27 8.10 -18.46 9.63
C ARG A 27 6.65 -18.76 10.04
N SER A 28 6.07 -18.01 10.98
CA SER A 28 4.65 -18.18 11.33
C SER A 28 3.75 -17.72 10.18
N LEU A 29 2.51 -18.24 10.18
CA LEU A 29 1.46 -17.77 9.28
C LEU A 29 0.70 -16.55 9.84
N ASN A 30 1.14 -15.98 10.97
CA ASN A 30 0.54 -14.77 11.53
C ASN A 30 0.57 -13.64 10.50
N PRO A 31 -0.41 -12.72 10.52
CA PRO A 31 -0.42 -11.54 9.66
C PRO A 31 0.94 -10.82 9.68
N LYS A 32 1.47 -10.54 8.48
CA LYS A 32 2.78 -9.93 8.33
C LYS A 32 2.64 -8.42 8.16
N PRO A 33 3.27 -7.60 9.01
CA PRO A 33 3.14 -6.15 8.90
C PRO A 33 3.71 -5.63 7.58
N VAL A 34 3.05 -4.63 7.01
CA VAL A 34 3.50 -3.92 5.81
C VAL A 34 4.03 -2.55 6.22
N TYR A 35 5.22 -2.21 5.72
CA TYR A 35 5.94 -0.99 6.06
C TYR A 35 6.26 -0.17 4.82
N ALA A 36 6.56 1.10 5.03
CA ALA A 36 7.46 1.85 4.18
C ALA A 36 8.90 1.45 4.53
N LEU A 37 9.60 0.82 3.60
CA LEU A 37 10.95 0.28 3.79
C LEU A 37 12.00 1.33 3.40
N GLY A 38 13.18 1.26 4.04
CA GLY A 38 14.34 2.04 3.65
C GLY A 38 14.77 1.77 2.22
N THR A 39 15.34 2.78 1.56
CA THR A 39 15.72 2.74 0.15
C THR A 39 17.07 2.07 -0.12
N GLU A 40 17.84 1.74 0.92
CA GLU A 40 19.16 1.13 0.77
C GLU A 40 19.09 -0.40 0.66
N GLY A 41 19.67 -0.94 -0.42
CA GLY A 41 20.04 -2.36 -0.54
C GLY A 41 18.90 -3.37 -0.74
N ASN A 42 17.64 -2.94 -0.73
CA ASN A 42 16.49 -3.83 -0.89
C ASN A 42 15.91 -3.75 -2.31
N GLU A 43 15.65 -4.90 -2.92
CA GLU A 43 14.80 -4.99 -4.11
C GLU A 43 13.40 -4.45 -3.77
N ALA A 44 12.83 -3.64 -4.66
CA ALA A 44 11.51 -3.07 -4.45
C ALA A 44 10.46 -4.18 -4.33
N PRO A 45 9.65 -4.22 -3.26
CA PRO A 45 8.64 -5.25 -3.10
C PRO A 45 7.64 -5.22 -4.25
N GLN A 46 7.36 -6.41 -4.77
CA GLN A 46 6.36 -6.60 -5.80
C GLN A 46 4.97 -6.72 -5.18
N TRP A 47 4.01 -6.10 -5.84
CA TRP A 47 2.60 -6.11 -5.50
C TRP A 47 1.79 -6.60 -6.68
N THR A 48 0.94 -7.60 -6.44
CA THR A 48 -0.12 -7.95 -7.38
C THR A 48 -1.34 -7.10 -7.06
N VAL A 49 -1.79 -6.34 -8.06
CA VAL A 49 -3.01 -5.53 -8.00
C VAL A 49 -4.05 -6.22 -8.86
N GLU A 50 -5.19 -6.55 -8.27
CA GLU A 50 -6.34 -7.12 -8.96
C GLU A 50 -7.52 -6.17 -8.83
N LYS A 51 -8.02 -5.70 -9.97
CA LYS A 51 -9.23 -4.89 -10.07
C LYS A 51 -10.45 -5.82 -10.07
N CYS A 52 -11.32 -5.64 -9.09
CA CYS A 52 -12.58 -6.37 -8.92
C CYS A 52 -13.76 -5.44 -9.20
N GLU A 53 -15.00 -5.97 -9.22
CA GLU A 53 -16.21 -5.15 -9.45
C GLU A 53 -16.36 -4.02 -8.42
N GLU A 54 -15.99 -4.27 -7.16
CA GLU A 54 -16.22 -3.34 -6.04
C GLU A 54 -14.94 -2.68 -5.50
N GLY A 55 -13.83 -2.71 -6.24
CA GLY A 55 -12.58 -2.09 -5.83
C GLY A 55 -11.34 -2.90 -6.24
N TYR A 56 -10.37 -2.97 -5.34
CA TYR A 56 -9.06 -3.57 -5.60
C TYR A 56 -8.66 -4.53 -4.48
N ILE A 57 -8.05 -5.63 -4.89
CA ILE A 57 -7.29 -6.53 -4.03
C ILE A 57 -5.82 -6.25 -4.27
N LEU A 58 -5.09 -6.07 -3.17
CA LEU A 58 -3.65 -5.81 -3.17
C LEU A 58 -2.98 -6.97 -2.44
N SER A 59 -2.01 -7.61 -3.08
CA SER A 59 -1.30 -8.75 -2.51
C SER A 59 0.21 -8.59 -2.65
N THR A 60 0.96 -9.01 -1.64
CA THR A 60 2.43 -9.00 -1.67
C THR A 60 2.99 -10.23 -1.00
N ARG A 61 3.95 -10.89 -1.68
CA ARG A 61 4.61 -12.12 -1.21
C ARG A 61 3.63 -13.20 -0.73
N GLY A 62 2.56 -13.40 -1.51
CA GLY A 62 1.52 -14.40 -1.25
C GLY A 62 0.50 -14.04 -0.16
N GLY A 63 0.59 -12.85 0.46
CA GLY A 63 -0.40 -12.39 1.44
C GLY A 63 -1.27 -11.26 0.90
N ARG A 64 -2.56 -11.25 1.26
CA ARG A 64 -3.51 -10.19 0.90
C ARG A 64 -3.45 -9.05 1.90
N ALA A 65 -3.34 -7.83 1.40
CA ALA A 65 -3.26 -6.65 2.25
C ALA A 65 -4.61 -6.29 2.86
N ALA A 66 -4.62 -6.11 4.18
CA ALA A 66 -5.79 -5.81 4.98
C ALA A 66 -5.47 -4.85 6.13
N SER A 67 -6.50 -4.15 6.62
CA SER A 67 -6.43 -3.36 7.85
C SER A 67 -6.60 -4.26 9.08
N ILE A 68 -5.65 -4.20 10.01
CA ILE A 68 -5.74 -4.81 11.35
C ILE A 68 -5.32 -3.76 12.37
N ASP A 69 -6.19 -3.45 13.33
CA ASP A 69 -5.96 -2.43 14.38
C ASP A 69 -5.45 -1.08 13.84
N GLY A 70 -5.99 -0.64 12.69
CA GLY A 70 -5.61 0.63 12.06
C GLY A 70 -4.22 0.64 11.43
N LYS A 71 -3.63 -0.53 11.17
CA LYS A 71 -2.33 -0.69 10.49
C LYS A 71 -2.48 -1.66 9.33
N LEU A 72 -1.57 -1.55 8.36
CA LEU A 72 -1.57 -2.40 7.17
C LEU A 72 -0.79 -3.69 7.43
N PHE A 73 -1.44 -4.82 7.15
CA PHE A 73 -0.85 -6.16 7.24
C PHE A 73 -1.13 -6.95 5.96
N ALA A 74 -0.29 -7.94 5.68
CA ALA A 74 -0.53 -8.99 4.70
C ALA A 74 -0.98 -10.26 5.42
N ILE A 75 -2.23 -10.66 5.20
CA ILE A 75 -2.82 -11.88 5.75
C ILE A 75 -2.44 -13.05 4.85
N LEU A 76 -1.90 -14.12 5.44
CA LEU A 76 -1.39 -15.30 4.72
C LEU A 76 -2.39 -16.46 4.68
N ILE A 77 -3.44 -16.40 5.49
CA ILE A 77 -4.47 -17.44 5.66
C ILE A 77 -5.80 -16.89 5.11
N GLU A 78 -6.41 -17.60 4.15
CA GLU A 78 -7.63 -17.13 3.49
C GLU A 78 -8.80 -16.95 4.48
N GLU A 79 -8.94 -17.86 5.43
CA GLU A 79 -10.02 -17.81 6.44
C GLU A 79 -9.94 -16.59 7.38
N GLU A 80 -8.77 -15.97 7.51
CA GLU A 80 -8.60 -14.74 8.29
C GLU A 80 -8.96 -13.48 7.48
N ILE A 81 -8.97 -13.56 6.15
CA ILE A 81 -9.26 -12.44 5.25
C ILE A 81 -10.71 -11.97 5.41
N ASP A 82 -11.65 -12.91 5.54
CA ASP A 82 -13.08 -12.62 5.68
C ASP A 82 -13.40 -11.77 6.93
N ASN A 83 -12.51 -11.82 7.92
CA ASN A 83 -12.65 -11.07 9.17
C ASN A 83 -11.91 -9.71 9.15
N ALA A 84 -11.23 -9.39 8.05
CA ALA A 84 -10.42 -8.18 7.92
C ALA A 84 -10.87 -7.28 6.77
N GLU A 85 -10.60 -5.98 6.87
CA GLU A 85 -10.86 -5.04 5.77
C GLU A 85 -9.79 -5.19 4.69
N ALA A 86 -10.00 -6.10 3.74
CA ALA A 86 -9.03 -6.51 2.72
C ALA A 86 -9.38 -6.07 1.29
N SER A 87 -10.21 -5.04 1.15
CA SER A 87 -10.64 -4.47 -0.13
C SER A 87 -10.46 -2.96 -0.14
N TRP A 88 -9.92 -2.44 -1.24
CA TRP A 88 -9.43 -1.07 -1.33
C TRP A 88 -10.06 -0.29 -2.49
N VAL A 89 -10.23 1.01 -2.32
CA VAL A 89 -10.57 1.94 -3.40
C VAL A 89 -9.30 2.70 -3.78
N ILE A 90 -8.85 2.57 -5.02
CA ILE A 90 -7.64 3.22 -5.52
C ILE A 90 -8.04 4.34 -6.47
N GLU A 91 -7.73 5.58 -6.11
CA GLU A 91 -8.09 6.77 -6.87
C GLU A 91 -6.86 7.51 -7.38
N ALA A 92 -6.81 7.77 -8.68
CA ALA A 92 -5.75 8.54 -9.31
C ALA A 92 -5.78 10.02 -8.89
N GLN A 93 -4.61 10.59 -8.66
CA GLN A 93 -4.39 11.99 -8.30
C GLN A 93 -3.54 12.69 -9.39
N PRO A 94 -4.02 12.79 -10.65
CA PRO A 94 -3.21 13.23 -11.79
C PRO A 94 -2.74 14.68 -11.66
N HIS A 95 -3.43 15.52 -10.88
CA HIS A 95 -3.03 16.90 -10.60
C HIS A 95 -1.86 17.01 -9.62
N GLN A 96 -1.46 15.92 -8.96
CA GLN A 96 -0.32 15.90 -8.03
C GLN A 96 0.89 15.13 -8.58
N GLY A 97 0.75 14.45 -9.72
CA GLY A 97 1.82 13.71 -10.39
C GLY A 97 1.30 12.54 -11.22
N GLU A 98 2.17 12.03 -12.09
CA GLU A 98 1.89 10.81 -12.84
C GLU A 98 1.93 9.59 -11.90
N ASN A 99 1.08 8.60 -12.17
CA ASN A 99 1.01 7.34 -11.41
C ASN A 99 0.83 7.50 -9.90
N LEU A 100 0.35 8.64 -9.41
CA LEU A 100 0.04 8.86 -8.01
C LEU A 100 -1.41 8.53 -7.70
N TYR A 101 -1.59 7.81 -6.61
CA TYR A 101 -2.89 7.34 -6.15
C TYR A 101 -3.04 7.52 -4.64
N THR A 102 -4.29 7.67 -4.20
CA THR A 102 -4.69 7.42 -2.80
C THR A 102 -5.26 6.01 -2.72
N VAL A 103 -4.94 5.28 -1.66
CA VAL A 103 -5.49 3.94 -1.37
C VAL A 103 -6.41 4.06 -0.15
N LYS A 104 -7.70 3.86 -0.34
CA LYS A 104 -8.75 4.08 0.67
C LYS A 104 -9.45 2.80 1.07
N THR A 105 -10.02 2.77 2.26
CA THR A 105 -10.98 1.74 2.68
C THR A 105 -12.21 1.75 1.75
N LYS A 106 -12.98 0.65 1.73
CA LYS A 106 -14.17 0.52 0.86
C LYS A 106 -15.21 1.62 1.12
N ASP A 107 -15.39 2.02 2.37
CA ASP A 107 -16.26 3.12 2.78
C ASP A 107 -15.65 4.52 2.57
N GLN A 108 -14.39 4.57 2.13
CA GLN A 108 -13.58 5.76 1.88
C GLN A 108 -13.36 6.68 3.09
N SER A 109 -13.65 6.21 4.31
CA SER A 109 -13.51 7.01 5.54
C SER A 109 -12.04 7.19 5.96
N LYS A 110 -11.19 6.24 5.58
CA LYS A 110 -9.76 6.17 5.88
C LYS A 110 -8.97 5.70 4.67
N GLY A 111 -7.65 5.75 4.76
CA GLY A 111 -6.77 5.18 3.76
C GLY A 111 -5.34 5.04 4.25
N TRP A 112 -4.50 4.56 3.36
CA TRP A 112 -3.09 4.33 3.65
C TRP A 112 -2.41 5.68 3.96
N SER A 113 -1.61 5.68 5.02
CA SER A 113 -0.78 6.81 5.41
C SER A 113 0.55 6.30 5.92
N GLN A 114 1.66 6.72 5.29
CA GLN A 114 2.96 6.56 5.92
C GLN A 114 3.00 7.41 7.20
N THR A 115 3.47 6.80 8.28
CA THR A 115 3.69 7.49 9.56
C THR A 115 5.16 7.86 9.73
N THR A 116 5.48 8.62 10.78
CA THR A 116 6.86 8.80 11.26
C THR A 116 7.22 7.83 12.39
N GLU A 117 6.31 6.92 12.74
CA GLU A 117 6.55 5.87 13.74
C GLU A 117 7.41 4.78 13.10
N ALA A 118 8.53 4.45 13.75
CA ALA A 118 9.43 3.42 13.29
C ALA A 118 8.77 2.03 13.33
N GLY A 119 9.08 1.20 12.35
CA GLY A 119 8.71 -0.21 12.34
C GLY A 119 9.62 -1.05 13.23
N ASN A 120 9.57 -2.37 13.04
CA ASN A 120 10.33 -3.32 13.85
C ASN A 120 11.80 -3.47 13.39
N GLN A 121 12.23 -2.75 12.34
CA GLN A 121 13.59 -2.73 11.84
C GLN A 121 14.05 -1.28 11.61
N PRO A 122 15.37 -1.02 11.56
CA PRO A 122 15.89 0.29 11.20
C PRO A 122 15.35 0.76 9.85
N ASP A 123 15.17 2.08 9.72
CA ASP A 123 14.75 2.77 8.49
C ASP A 123 13.44 2.25 7.89
N THR A 124 12.55 1.70 8.71
CA THR A 124 11.19 1.37 8.30
C THR A 124 10.15 2.16 9.07
N PHE A 125 9.03 2.44 8.40
CA PHE A 125 7.93 3.22 8.97
C PHE A 125 6.61 2.48 8.81
N ILE A 126 5.73 2.62 9.80
CA ILE A 126 4.41 1.99 9.77
C ILE A 126 3.54 2.63 8.70
N ILE A 127 2.81 1.80 7.95
CA ILE A 127 1.66 2.23 7.14
C ILE A 127 0.40 2.10 7.99
N ALA A 128 -0.15 3.24 8.39
CA ALA A 128 -1.41 3.33 9.12
C ALA A 128 -2.60 3.37 8.15
N ILE A 129 -3.75 2.91 8.64
CA ILE A 129 -5.07 3.08 8.02
C ILE A 129 -5.80 4.17 8.81
N ASP A 130 -5.73 5.40 8.32
CA ASP A 130 -6.17 6.59 9.05
C ASP A 130 -6.81 7.63 8.11
N HIS A 131 -7.37 8.69 8.68
CA HIS A 131 -7.95 9.79 7.92
C HIS A 131 -6.91 10.43 7.00
N LEU A 132 -7.28 10.53 5.71
CA LEU A 132 -6.43 11.18 4.73
C LEU A 132 -6.33 12.68 5.03
N THR A 133 -5.10 13.17 5.14
CA THR A 133 -4.86 14.59 5.41
C THR A 133 -4.73 15.35 4.10
N VAL A 134 -5.48 16.44 3.97
CA VAL A 134 -5.53 17.25 2.77
C VAL A 134 -5.21 18.71 3.06
N ARG A 135 -4.76 19.43 2.04
CA ARG A 135 -4.71 20.89 2.02
C ARG A 135 -6.02 21.41 1.42
N GLU A 136 -6.50 22.52 1.97
CA GLU A 136 -7.66 23.23 1.42
C GLU A 136 -7.27 23.86 0.08
N SER A 137 -7.67 23.22 -1.02
CA SER A 137 -7.42 23.67 -2.39
C SER A 137 -8.44 23.10 -3.37
N LEU A 138 -8.49 23.63 -4.59
CA LEU A 138 -9.32 23.13 -5.68
C LEU A 138 -8.44 22.88 -6.93
N PRO A 139 -8.22 21.62 -7.36
CA PRO A 139 -8.63 20.38 -6.69
C PRO A 139 -7.95 20.19 -5.33
N VAL A 140 -8.53 19.32 -4.50
CA VAL A 140 -7.98 18.96 -3.18
C VAL A 140 -6.57 18.39 -3.35
N GLN A 141 -5.63 18.81 -2.49
CA GLN A 141 -4.26 18.30 -2.49
C GLN A 141 -4.02 17.42 -1.26
N TYR A 142 -3.83 16.13 -1.47
CA TYR A 142 -3.41 15.20 -0.42
C TYR A 142 -1.96 15.47 -0.01
N LEU A 143 -1.65 15.27 1.27
CA LEU A 143 -0.26 15.34 1.74
C LEU A 143 0.56 14.16 1.18
N PRO A 144 1.88 14.32 0.98
CA PRO A 144 2.74 13.27 0.41
C PRO A 144 2.66 11.92 1.12
N LYS A 145 2.44 11.91 2.44
CA LYS A 145 2.27 10.69 3.24
C LYS A 145 1.05 9.84 2.85
N ASN A 146 0.09 10.42 2.15
CA ASN A 146 -1.15 9.80 1.70
C ASN A 146 -1.15 9.48 0.20
N LEU A 147 -0.04 9.74 -0.50
CA LEU A 147 0.10 9.52 -1.93
C LEU A 147 1.08 8.38 -2.19
N PHE A 148 0.65 7.46 -3.04
CA PHE A 148 1.39 6.26 -3.40
C PHE A 148 1.58 6.20 -4.90
N GLU A 149 2.82 6.05 -5.33
CA GLU A 149 3.19 5.85 -6.72
C GLU A 149 3.11 4.36 -7.05
N PHE A 150 2.33 4.01 -8.07
CA PHE A 150 2.22 2.64 -8.59
C PHE A 150 2.96 2.54 -9.91
N VAL A 151 4.11 1.86 -9.92
CA VAL A 151 4.95 1.70 -11.12
C VAL A 151 4.82 0.26 -11.63
N PRO A 152 4.29 0.01 -12.84
CA PRO A 152 4.11 -1.33 -13.35
C PRO A 152 5.47 -2.01 -13.56
N ILE A 153 5.56 -3.28 -13.18
CA ILE A 153 6.69 -4.15 -13.51
C ILE A 153 6.35 -4.79 -14.84
N VAL A 154 7.02 -4.35 -15.91
CA VAL A 154 6.90 -5.00 -17.21
C VAL A 154 7.76 -6.26 -17.16
N ASP A 155 7.13 -7.43 -17.16
CA ASP A 155 7.86 -8.67 -17.40
C ASP A 155 8.53 -8.57 -18.78
N MET A 156 9.86 -8.55 -18.80
CA MET A 156 10.58 -8.84 -20.04
C MET A 156 10.27 -10.30 -20.36
N GLN A 157 9.37 -10.53 -21.32
CA GLN A 157 9.18 -11.86 -21.90
C GLN A 157 10.51 -12.24 -22.57
N ASP A 158 11.21 -13.20 -21.97
CA ASP A 158 12.31 -13.94 -22.62
C ASP A 158 11.76 -14.88 -23.73
#